data_AF-A0A0Q0HQW3-F1
#
_entry.id   AF-A0A0Q0HQW3-F1
#
_cell.length_a   1.000
_cell.length_b   1.000
_cell.length_c   1.000
_cell.angle_alpha   90.00
_cell.angle_beta   90.00
_cell.angle_gamma   90.00
#
_symmetry.space_group_name_H-M   'P 1'
#
loop_
_entity.id
_entity.type
_entity.pdbx_description
1 polymer ?
#
loop_
_entity_poly.entity_id
_entity_poly.type
_entity_poly.pdbx_seq_one_letter_code
_entity_poly.pdbx_strand_id
1 'polypeptide(L)'
;MKYKLLAASILATLSTSALSATYELTELGTLDGAKHSYVTDVSESGHIIGTANGLYNLPIDISYIDFTESVIENAYDSEEYNFELSDKEITFTLDDIENNDAVFNNADAHSFMVSFLAGRPTDFEYQKLSAVVGIKFDDGNVTEQVLFDEESVDYDGLTRSISNFYNAVSEDGVSVGWSAAPYDKVSFTPDGEDEEETWFTHDFIERGIVISEDGTQKVELVPDFDDYGGTSRANDIIKTNDGYTVVGYVSTGIPEDRLDNIEDNCDNEDEPTSTCVQLLNSSVTTGVFDERAVKWELDEAFNITSTEILGLALTPEDDDDFAFTSTALALNNNGTIVGSSNARYYKNDDTILTMPVYFKNGDVFNFIDQEDDWLSGKALAVNDNDIIVGYASKRIETTLRDQFFYHDISTGNTVFPTGYFNSSSAYGNDINNQGYVVGEGEVGTSENSRRKEAFIYKIGDDKITNLNDLLPCYEADGETDYAYTMAEAKVINEDNEIFGVATKTVEKRDTFGNVETDIEGNIEYESVAVAVKLTPIDGEVEDCAAIEKELYERSSASFPWYTLLLLPLVGLRRVFRF
;
A
#
# COMPACT_ATOMS: atom_id res chain seq x y z
N MET A 1 15.82 48.31 8.01
CA MET A 1 17.01 48.04 7.17
C MET A 1 18.28 48.06 8.02
N LYS A 2 18.71 46.89 8.49
CA LYS A 2 20.12 46.55 8.74
C LYS A 2 20.21 45.05 8.47
N TYR A 3 20.85 44.71 7.36
CA TYR A 3 20.87 43.38 6.77
C TYR A 3 21.83 42.45 7.51
N LYS A 4 21.33 41.23 7.74
CA LYS A 4 21.96 39.91 7.56
C LYS A 4 23.49 39.92 7.41
N LEU A 5 24.18 39.31 8.37
CA LEU A 5 25.49 38.66 8.20
C LEU A 5 25.76 37.83 9.46
N LEU A 6 25.29 36.58 9.44
CA LEU A 6 25.77 35.44 10.24
C LEU A 6 25.00 34.19 9.78
N ALA A 7 25.34 33.70 8.60
CA ALA A 7 24.96 32.40 8.08
C ALA A 7 26.14 31.92 7.24
N ALA A 8 27.21 31.50 7.91
CA ALA A 8 28.42 30.99 7.28
C ALA A 8 29.22 30.17 8.32
N SER A 9 28.66 29.04 8.72
CA SER A 9 29.35 27.91 9.38
C SER A 9 28.25 26.90 9.73
N ILE A 10 27.79 26.05 8.79
CA ILE A 10 28.16 24.63 8.73
C ILE A 10 28.15 24.06 7.29
N LEU A 11 27.87 24.88 6.26
CA LEU A 11 27.86 24.47 4.84
C LEU A 11 29.25 24.20 4.21
N ALA A 12 30.32 24.13 5.00
CA ALA A 12 31.70 24.14 4.49
C ALA A 12 32.41 22.78 4.45
N THR A 13 31.72 21.65 4.67
CA THR A 13 32.33 20.31 4.59
C THR A 13 31.53 19.25 3.83
N LEU A 14 30.40 19.59 3.22
CA LEU A 14 29.75 18.70 2.26
C LEU A 14 30.35 18.99 0.89
N SER A 15 31.46 18.31 0.59
CA SER A 15 31.93 18.18 -0.78
C SER A 15 30.80 17.60 -1.62
N THR A 16 30.45 18.24 -2.73
CA THR A 16 29.66 17.66 -3.81
C THR A 16 30.45 16.47 -4.38
N SER A 17 30.37 15.31 -3.73
CA SER A 17 30.77 14.05 -4.33
C SER A 17 29.68 13.68 -5.31
N ALA A 18 29.96 13.78 -6.61
CA ALA A 18 29.19 13.03 -7.58
C ALA A 18 29.16 11.57 -7.11
N LEU A 19 27.97 10.95 -7.10
CA LEU A 19 27.85 9.50 -6.87
C LEU A 19 28.75 8.81 -7.90
N SER A 20 29.87 8.25 -7.42
CA SER A 20 30.81 7.47 -8.22
C SER A 20 30.53 5.98 -8.10
N ALA A 21 29.53 5.58 -7.33
CA ALA A 21 29.15 4.20 -7.12
C ALA A 21 28.08 3.80 -8.13
N THR A 22 28.23 2.61 -8.71
CA THR A 22 27.15 1.86 -9.36
C THR A 22 26.55 0.89 -8.34
N TYR A 23 25.46 0.20 -8.70
CA TYR A 23 24.81 -0.78 -7.81
C TYR A 23 24.79 -2.18 -8.40
N GLU A 24 24.95 -3.17 -7.53
CA GLU A 24 24.62 -4.57 -7.80
C GLU A 24 23.23 -4.89 -7.23
N LEU A 25 22.32 -5.39 -8.07
CA LEU A 25 20.97 -5.80 -7.66
C LEU A 25 20.93 -7.29 -7.35
N THR A 26 20.39 -7.61 -6.17
CA THR A 26 20.08 -8.98 -5.73
C THR A 26 18.58 -9.10 -5.47
N GLU A 27 17.93 -10.09 -6.07
CA GLU A 27 16.55 -10.43 -5.74
C GLU A 27 16.48 -11.13 -4.38
N LEU A 28 15.58 -10.67 -3.51
CA LEU A 28 15.39 -11.24 -2.18
C LEU A 28 14.51 -12.50 -2.19
N GLY A 29 13.76 -12.68 -3.26
CA GLY A 29 12.87 -13.82 -3.50
C GLY A 29 11.39 -13.45 -3.45
N THR A 30 10.55 -14.47 -3.61
CA THR A 30 9.09 -14.39 -3.49
C THR A 30 8.60 -15.58 -2.68
N LEU A 31 7.52 -15.38 -1.90
CA LEU A 31 6.88 -16.46 -1.16
C LEU A 31 6.40 -17.56 -2.14
N ASP A 32 6.64 -18.82 -1.78
CA ASP A 32 6.10 -19.93 -2.56
C ASP A 32 4.57 -19.88 -2.57
N GLY A 33 3.97 -20.04 -3.75
CA GLY A 33 2.53 -19.82 -3.90
C GLY A 33 2.11 -18.35 -4.00
N ALA A 34 3.02 -17.38 -4.17
CA ALA A 34 2.68 -15.98 -4.43
C ALA A 34 3.32 -15.43 -5.70
N LYS A 35 2.68 -14.42 -6.30
CA LYS A 35 3.11 -13.80 -7.56
C LYS A 35 4.07 -12.63 -7.37
N HIS A 36 3.86 -11.82 -6.33
CA HIS A 36 4.58 -10.57 -6.10
C HIS A 36 5.22 -10.54 -4.72
N SER A 37 6.36 -9.86 -4.60
CA SER A 37 6.99 -9.54 -3.32
C SER A 37 7.40 -8.06 -3.28
N TYR A 38 7.26 -7.47 -2.10
CA TYR A 38 7.56 -6.05 -1.83
C TYR A 38 8.30 -5.96 -0.51
N VAL A 39 9.38 -5.19 -0.44
CA VAL A 39 10.01 -4.82 0.84
C VAL A 39 9.15 -3.75 1.51
N THR A 40 8.97 -3.85 2.82
CA THR A 40 8.30 -2.80 3.60
C THR A 40 9.26 -2.08 4.53
N ASP A 41 10.13 -2.82 5.24
CA ASP A 41 11.13 -2.24 6.13
C ASP A 41 12.37 -3.13 6.31
N VAL A 42 13.49 -2.52 6.72
CA VAL A 42 14.78 -3.18 6.96
C VAL A 42 15.50 -2.57 8.17
N SER A 43 15.91 -3.41 9.12
CA SER A 43 16.76 -2.97 10.25
C SER A 43 18.24 -2.89 9.85
N GLU A 44 19.03 -2.09 10.58
CA GLU A 44 20.49 -2.00 10.35
C GLU A 44 21.21 -3.32 10.64
N SER A 45 20.64 -4.17 11.51
CA SER A 45 21.09 -5.54 11.74
C SER A 45 20.74 -6.55 10.63
N GLY A 46 19.99 -6.15 9.61
CA GLY A 46 19.68 -6.95 8.43
C GLY A 46 18.40 -7.78 8.50
N HIS A 47 17.48 -7.51 9.43
CA HIS A 47 16.14 -8.10 9.38
C HIS A 47 15.34 -7.41 8.28
N ILE A 48 14.86 -8.17 7.31
CA ILE A 48 14.12 -7.64 6.17
C ILE A 48 12.71 -8.21 6.19
N ILE A 49 11.73 -7.31 6.15
CA ILE A 49 10.31 -7.67 6.13
C ILE A 49 9.60 -7.09 4.92
N GLY A 50 8.44 -7.64 4.60
CA GLY A 50 7.68 -7.18 3.46
C GLY A 50 6.28 -7.74 3.37
N THR A 51 5.72 -7.60 2.17
CA THR A 51 4.44 -8.19 1.81
C THR A 51 4.57 -9.03 0.54
N ALA A 52 3.80 -10.12 0.48
CA ALA A 52 3.53 -10.83 -0.76
C ALA A 52 2.11 -10.54 -1.22
N ASN A 53 1.90 -10.52 -2.54
CA ASN A 53 0.58 -10.33 -3.15
C ASN A 53 0.36 -11.33 -4.30
N GLY A 54 -0.90 -11.58 -4.63
CA GLY A 54 -1.30 -12.51 -5.68
C GLY A 54 -1.00 -13.95 -5.27
N LEU A 55 -1.48 -14.35 -4.09
CA LEU A 55 -1.50 -15.75 -3.67
C LEU A 55 -2.24 -16.61 -4.70
N TYR A 56 -1.62 -17.71 -5.08
CA TYR A 56 -2.24 -18.79 -5.83
C TYR A 56 -3.07 -19.66 -4.87
N ASN A 57 -4.05 -20.36 -5.45
CA ASN A 57 -4.90 -21.33 -4.77
C ASN A 57 -5.63 -20.73 -3.55
N LEU A 58 -6.18 -19.52 -3.70
CA LEU A 58 -7.04 -18.91 -2.70
C LEU A 58 -8.23 -19.84 -2.37
N PRO A 59 -8.58 -20.01 -1.08
CA PRO A 59 -9.67 -20.90 -0.70
C PRO A 59 -11.03 -20.28 -1.05
N ILE A 60 -11.90 -21.08 -1.67
CA ILE A 60 -13.26 -20.67 -2.04
C ILE A 60 -14.25 -21.57 -1.32
N ASP A 61 -15.14 -20.96 -0.52
CA ASP A 61 -16.30 -21.63 0.01
C ASP A 61 -17.50 -21.42 -0.93
N ILE A 62 -17.98 -22.49 -1.54
CA ILE A 62 -19.16 -22.47 -2.41
C ILE A 62 -20.44 -22.93 -1.70
N SER A 63 -20.35 -23.39 -0.44
CA SER A 63 -21.44 -24.08 0.25
C SER A 63 -22.65 -23.20 0.57
N TYR A 64 -22.47 -21.88 0.57
CA TYR A 64 -23.51 -20.91 0.88
C TYR A 64 -24.06 -20.19 -0.36
N ILE A 65 -23.46 -20.39 -1.53
CA ILE A 65 -23.79 -19.65 -2.75
C ILE A 65 -24.99 -20.32 -3.44
N ASP A 66 -26.06 -19.57 -3.67
CA ASP A 66 -27.15 -20.00 -4.55
C ASP A 66 -26.80 -19.66 -6.01
N PHE A 67 -26.41 -20.70 -6.76
CA PHE A 67 -26.01 -20.59 -8.17
C PHE A 67 -27.18 -20.30 -9.13
N THR A 68 -28.42 -20.22 -8.63
CA THR A 68 -29.59 -19.82 -9.39
C THR A 68 -29.92 -18.33 -9.28
N GLU A 69 -29.17 -17.59 -8.44
CA GLU A 69 -29.35 -16.16 -8.32
C GLU A 69 -28.89 -15.40 -9.56
N SER A 70 -29.67 -14.40 -9.95
CA SER A 70 -29.36 -13.55 -11.10
C SER A 70 -27.97 -12.89 -11.00
N VAL A 71 -27.46 -12.67 -9.79
CA VAL A 71 -26.20 -11.98 -9.57
C VAL A 71 -24.99 -12.80 -10.03
N ILE A 72 -25.04 -14.13 -9.88
CA ILE A 72 -23.99 -15.04 -10.34
C ILE A 72 -24.24 -15.53 -11.76
N GLU A 73 -25.50 -15.72 -12.17
CA GLU A 73 -25.84 -15.98 -13.58
C GLU A 73 -25.33 -14.86 -14.50
N ASN A 74 -25.59 -13.59 -14.15
CA ASN A 74 -25.12 -12.45 -14.96
C ASN A 74 -23.59 -12.32 -14.98
N ALA A 75 -22.91 -12.68 -13.88
CA ALA A 75 -21.45 -12.68 -13.82
C ALA A 75 -20.88 -13.77 -14.75
N TYR A 76 -21.48 -14.95 -14.75
CA TYR A 76 -21.09 -16.06 -15.62
C TYR A 76 -21.35 -15.76 -17.10
N ASP A 77 -22.51 -15.18 -17.45
CA ASP A 77 -22.80 -14.71 -18.82
C ASP A 77 -21.74 -13.72 -19.33
N SER A 78 -21.25 -12.84 -18.44
CA SER A 78 -20.19 -11.88 -18.77
C SER A 78 -18.85 -12.58 -19.01
N GLU A 79 -18.58 -13.66 -18.26
CA GLU A 79 -17.38 -14.46 -18.42
C GLU A 79 -17.40 -15.27 -19.71
N GLU A 80 -18.51 -15.92 -20.04
CA GLU A 80 -18.71 -16.58 -21.33
C GLU A 80 -18.43 -15.61 -22.49
N TYR A 81 -18.96 -14.39 -22.40
CA TYR A 81 -18.70 -13.35 -23.40
C TYR A 81 -17.22 -12.94 -23.48
N ASN A 82 -16.49 -12.89 -22.36
CA ASN A 82 -15.05 -12.58 -22.34
C ASN A 82 -14.22 -13.69 -23.01
N PHE A 83 -14.59 -14.96 -22.78
CA PHE A 83 -13.99 -16.11 -23.44
C PHE A 83 -14.23 -16.08 -24.95
N GLU A 84 -15.45 -15.79 -25.39
CA GLU A 84 -15.80 -15.62 -26.80
C GLU A 84 -14.98 -14.50 -27.47
N LEU A 85 -14.79 -13.36 -26.79
CA LEU A 85 -13.98 -12.25 -27.30
C LEU A 85 -12.49 -12.58 -27.44
N SER A 86 -12.00 -13.55 -26.66
CA SER A 86 -10.60 -13.97 -26.63
C SER A 86 -10.34 -15.24 -27.45
N ASP A 87 -11.34 -15.73 -28.19
CA ASP A 87 -11.31 -17.00 -28.91
C ASP A 87 -10.91 -18.22 -28.01
N LYS A 88 -11.15 -18.13 -26.69
CA LYS A 88 -10.93 -19.20 -25.71
C LYS A 88 -12.21 -20.01 -25.50
N GLU A 89 -12.10 -21.32 -25.32
CA GLU A 89 -13.25 -22.19 -24.97
C GLU A 89 -13.41 -22.21 -23.45
N ILE A 90 -14.61 -21.88 -22.95
CA ILE A 90 -14.93 -22.03 -21.53
C ILE A 90 -15.11 -23.52 -21.20
N THR A 91 -14.45 -23.99 -20.13
CA THR A 91 -14.35 -25.42 -19.81
C THR A 91 -15.10 -25.84 -18.54
N PHE A 92 -15.91 -24.93 -17.97
CA PHE A 92 -16.74 -25.16 -16.80
C PHE A 92 -18.10 -24.50 -16.97
N THR A 93 -19.06 -24.90 -16.13
CA THR A 93 -20.38 -24.25 -15.97
C THR A 93 -20.65 -23.97 -14.50
N LEU A 94 -21.69 -23.19 -14.18
CA LEU A 94 -22.13 -23.01 -12.79
C LEU A 94 -22.53 -24.35 -12.13
N ASP A 95 -23.16 -25.27 -12.87
CA ASP A 95 -23.49 -26.62 -12.38
C ASP A 95 -22.23 -27.43 -12.06
N ASP A 96 -21.14 -27.25 -12.83
CA ASP A 96 -19.87 -27.91 -12.53
C ASP A 96 -19.21 -27.35 -11.26
N ILE A 97 -19.40 -26.05 -10.97
CA ILE A 97 -18.94 -25.45 -9.71
C ILE A 97 -19.76 -26.01 -8.55
N GLU A 98 -21.09 -25.94 -8.63
CA GLU A 98 -22.01 -26.34 -7.55
C GLU A 98 -21.95 -27.85 -7.25
N ASN A 99 -21.96 -28.69 -8.29
CA ASN A 99 -22.22 -30.12 -8.15
C ASN A 99 -21.00 -31.01 -8.46
N ASN A 100 -19.95 -30.48 -9.10
CA ASN A 100 -18.75 -31.24 -9.51
C ASN A 100 -17.42 -30.65 -8.97
N ASP A 101 -17.48 -29.72 -8.00
CA ASP A 101 -16.29 -29.16 -7.33
C ASP A 101 -15.28 -28.54 -8.32
N ALA A 102 -15.75 -28.00 -9.45
CA ALA A 102 -14.88 -27.47 -10.51
C ALA A 102 -13.94 -26.37 -10.02
N VAL A 103 -14.35 -25.62 -8.98
CA VAL A 103 -13.53 -24.58 -8.35
C VAL A 103 -12.18 -25.10 -7.81
N PHE A 104 -12.05 -26.40 -7.51
CA PHE A 104 -10.81 -26.99 -6.97
C PHE A 104 -9.95 -27.70 -8.01
N ASN A 105 -10.43 -27.83 -9.25
CA ASN A 105 -9.74 -28.61 -10.28
C ASN A 105 -9.71 -27.98 -11.68
N ASN A 106 -10.42 -26.86 -11.87
CA ASN A 106 -10.44 -26.07 -13.09
C ASN A 106 -9.99 -24.63 -12.77
N ALA A 107 -8.88 -24.19 -13.36
CA ALA A 107 -8.29 -22.88 -13.07
C ALA A 107 -9.18 -21.72 -13.54
N ASP A 108 -9.92 -21.89 -14.63
CA ASP A 108 -10.86 -20.86 -15.12
C ASP A 108 -12.06 -20.73 -14.17
N ALA A 109 -12.58 -21.85 -13.65
CA ALA A 109 -13.65 -21.85 -12.65
C ALA A 109 -13.21 -21.20 -11.33
N HIS A 110 -11.98 -21.51 -10.89
CA HIS A 110 -11.37 -20.89 -9.71
C HIS A 110 -11.18 -19.38 -9.90
N SER A 111 -10.61 -18.96 -11.04
CA SER A 111 -10.44 -17.56 -11.42
C SER A 111 -11.75 -16.79 -11.48
N PHE A 112 -12.80 -17.41 -12.03
CA PHE A 112 -14.15 -16.86 -12.06
C PHE A 112 -14.67 -16.61 -10.63
N MET A 113 -14.58 -17.60 -9.73
CA MET A 113 -15.06 -17.43 -8.35
C MET A 113 -14.25 -16.41 -7.55
N VAL A 114 -12.92 -16.39 -7.70
CA VAL A 114 -12.07 -15.36 -7.09
C VAL A 114 -12.50 -13.97 -7.57
N SER A 115 -12.71 -13.80 -8.87
CA SER A 115 -13.11 -12.51 -9.47
C SER A 115 -14.53 -12.11 -9.04
N PHE A 116 -15.45 -13.07 -8.96
CA PHE A 116 -16.81 -12.87 -8.48
C PHE A 116 -16.84 -12.36 -7.04
N LEU A 117 -16.10 -13.00 -6.13
CA LEU A 117 -16.03 -12.59 -4.73
C LEU A 117 -15.26 -11.26 -4.56
N ALA A 118 -14.15 -11.08 -5.26
CA ALA A 118 -13.38 -9.82 -5.23
C ALA A 118 -14.18 -8.61 -5.75
N GLY A 119 -15.17 -8.84 -6.62
CA GLY A 119 -16.10 -7.82 -7.09
C GLY A 119 -17.14 -7.36 -6.05
N ARG A 120 -17.13 -7.93 -4.84
CA ARG A 120 -18.12 -7.73 -3.78
C ARG A 120 -17.49 -7.31 -2.43
N PRO A 121 -16.62 -6.29 -2.40
CA PRO A 121 -15.91 -5.91 -1.19
C PRO A 121 -16.87 -5.45 -0.07
N THR A 122 -17.97 -4.79 -0.42
CA THR A 122 -18.97 -4.23 0.52
C THR A 122 -20.21 -5.10 0.67
N ASP A 123 -20.29 -6.26 0.03
CA ASP A 123 -21.44 -7.16 0.13
C ASP A 123 -21.09 -8.30 1.08
N PHE A 124 -21.57 -8.19 2.31
CA PHE A 124 -21.19 -9.05 3.44
C PHE A 124 -21.96 -10.35 3.49
N GLU A 125 -22.85 -10.63 2.53
CA GLU A 125 -23.40 -11.97 2.34
C GLU A 125 -22.40 -12.89 1.62
N TYR A 126 -21.33 -12.33 1.06
CA TYR A 126 -20.30 -13.05 0.32
C TYR A 126 -18.95 -13.07 1.05
N GLN A 127 -18.25 -14.20 0.88
CA GLN A 127 -16.93 -14.46 1.41
C GLN A 127 -15.96 -13.34 1.04
N LYS A 128 -15.23 -12.86 2.05
CA LYS A 128 -14.14 -11.90 1.86
C LYS A 128 -12.86 -12.64 1.55
N LEU A 129 -12.12 -12.12 0.58
CA LEU A 129 -10.84 -12.68 0.13
C LEU A 129 -9.79 -11.58 0.07
N SER A 130 -8.58 -11.94 0.50
CA SER A 130 -7.37 -11.17 0.28
C SER A 130 -6.23 -12.07 -0.15
N ALA A 131 -5.39 -11.51 -1.02
CA ALA A 131 -4.16 -12.12 -1.49
C ALA A 131 -2.91 -11.47 -0.89
N VAL A 132 -3.06 -10.60 0.13
CA VAL A 132 -1.96 -9.82 0.72
C VAL A 132 -1.56 -10.38 2.07
N VAL A 133 -0.31 -10.84 2.17
CA VAL A 133 0.25 -11.45 3.39
C VAL A 133 1.57 -10.79 3.80
N GLY A 134 1.86 -10.79 5.10
CA GLY A 134 3.16 -10.39 5.62
C GLY A 134 4.21 -11.48 5.38
N ILE A 135 5.44 -11.08 5.03
CA ILE A 135 6.56 -12.00 4.79
C ILE A 135 7.85 -11.54 5.48
N LYS A 136 8.70 -12.50 5.79
CA LYS A 136 10.08 -12.33 6.24
C LYS A 136 11.03 -12.86 5.18
N PHE A 137 12.18 -12.21 5.00
CA PHE A 137 13.25 -12.64 4.11
C PHE A 137 14.46 -13.10 4.93
N ASP A 138 14.73 -14.40 4.95
CA ASP A 138 15.75 -15.03 5.79
C ASP A 138 16.69 -15.91 4.93
N ASP A 139 17.93 -15.47 4.74
CA ASP A 139 18.99 -16.23 4.05
C ASP A 139 18.56 -16.86 2.71
N GLY A 140 17.82 -16.11 1.90
CA GLY A 140 17.32 -16.55 0.59
C GLY A 140 16.06 -17.41 0.63
N ASN A 141 15.44 -17.55 1.81
CA ASN A 141 14.08 -18.09 1.96
C ASN A 141 13.11 -16.95 2.25
N VAL A 142 11.89 -17.08 1.73
CA VAL A 142 10.78 -16.16 2.03
C VAL A 142 9.70 -16.96 2.74
N THR A 143 9.34 -16.54 3.95
CA THR A 143 8.33 -17.21 4.77
C THR A 143 7.21 -16.25 5.14
N GLU A 144 5.98 -16.76 5.16
CA GLU A 144 4.83 -16.00 5.63
C GLU A 144 4.90 -15.76 7.14
N GLN A 145 4.61 -14.52 7.55
CA GLN A 145 4.30 -14.15 8.92
C GLN A 145 2.80 -13.87 9.02
N VAL A 146 2.05 -14.83 9.56
CA VAL A 146 0.61 -14.66 9.83
C VAL A 146 0.44 -13.62 10.94
N LEU A 147 -0.40 -12.61 10.73
CA LEU A 147 -0.77 -11.62 11.75
C LEU A 147 -2.04 -12.06 12.47
N PHE A 148 -3.19 -11.89 11.81
CA PHE A 148 -4.52 -12.15 12.37
C PHE A 148 -5.31 -13.27 11.66
N ASP A 149 -4.92 -13.68 10.45
CA ASP A 149 -5.57 -14.83 9.80
C ASP A 149 -5.51 -16.07 10.70
N GLU A 150 -6.58 -16.87 10.65
CA GLU A 150 -6.74 -18.09 11.42
C GLU A 150 -7.16 -19.27 10.55
N GLU A 151 -7.08 -20.48 11.08
CA GLU A 151 -7.53 -21.69 10.38
C GLU A 151 -9.04 -21.65 10.19
N SER A 152 -9.49 -21.84 8.94
CA SER A 152 -10.90 -21.90 8.61
C SER A 152 -11.57 -23.17 9.15
N VAL A 153 -12.84 -23.06 9.52
CA VAL A 153 -13.70 -24.21 9.86
C VAL A 153 -14.41 -24.78 8.64
N ASP A 154 -14.49 -24.02 7.54
CA ASP A 154 -15.25 -24.35 6.33
C ASP A 154 -14.38 -25.03 5.25
N TYR A 155 -13.06 -24.84 5.29
CA TYR A 155 -12.10 -25.41 4.35
C TYR A 155 -10.70 -25.58 4.97
N ASP A 156 -9.81 -26.30 4.28
CA ASP A 156 -8.43 -26.51 4.74
C ASP A 156 -7.57 -25.26 4.50
N GLY A 157 -6.90 -24.79 5.55
CA GLY A 157 -6.01 -23.63 5.53
C GLY A 157 -6.60 -22.37 6.17
N LEU A 158 -5.85 -21.28 6.06
CA LEU A 158 -6.20 -19.99 6.66
C LEU A 158 -7.43 -19.36 5.97
N THR A 159 -8.20 -18.53 6.69
CA THR A 159 -9.39 -17.87 6.16
C THR A 159 -9.11 -16.99 4.94
N ARG A 160 -7.89 -16.42 4.82
CA ARG A 160 -7.49 -15.52 3.71
C ARG A 160 -8.51 -14.41 3.48
N SER A 161 -9.13 -13.93 4.55
CA SER A 161 -10.27 -13.02 4.50
C SER A 161 -9.86 -11.56 4.71
N ILE A 162 -8.60 -11.34 5.08
CA ILE A 162 -8.05 -10.03 5.48
C ILE A 162 -6.68 -9.79 4.85
N SER A 163 -6.33 -8.51 4.67
CA SER A 163 -5.01 -8.11 4.19
C SER A 163 -4.08 -7.86 5.36
N ASN A 164 -2.94 -8.56 5.41
CA ASN A 164 -1.99 -8.44 6.52
C ASN A 164 -0.84 -7.51 6.13
N PHE A 165 -0.68 -6.39 6.85
CA PHE A 165 0.34 -5.39 6.55
C PHE A 165 1.43 -5.40 7.62
N TYR A 166 2.66 -5.60 7.19
CA TYR A 166 3.82 -5.72 8.06
C TYR A 166 4.70 -4.49 7.86
N ASN A 167 4.66 -3.54 8.81
CA ASN A 167 5.03 -2.16 8.56
C ASN A 167 6.47 -1.81 8.92
N ALA A 168 6.98 -2.32 10.06
CA ALA A 168 8.32 -1.98 10.53
C ALA A 168 8.96 -3.09 11.36
N VAL A 169 10.30 -3.10 11.40
CA VAL A 169 11.12 -4.07 12.12
C VAL A 169 12.27 -3.38 12.84
N SER A 170 12.43 -3.72 14.12
CA SER A 170 13.49 -3.18 14.97
C SER A 170 14.78 -3.99 14.86
N GLU A 171 15.85 -3.46 15.45
CA GLU A 171 17.21 -4.01 15.40
C GLU A 171 17.37 -5.46 15.89
N ASP A 172 16.44 -6.00 16.67
CA ASP A 172 16.46 -7.39 17.12
C ASP A 172 15.40 -8.27 16.47
N GLY A 173 14.77 -7.78 15.39
CA GLY A 173 13.80 -8.53 14.60
C GLY A 173 12.36 -8.48 15.13
N VAL A 174 12.13 -7.82 16.28
CA VAL A 174 10.76 -7.52 16.72
C VAL A 174 10.13 -6.51 15.79
N SER A 175 8.89 -6.72 15.45
CA SER A 175 8.24 -6.05 14.34
C SER A 175 6.81 -5.67 14.66
N VAL A 176 6.25 -4.80 13.83
CA VAL A 176 4.89 -4.32 13.98
C VAL A 176 4.15 -4.31 12.66
N GLY A 177 2.83 -4.38 12.75
CA GLY A 177 1.94 -4.35 11.61
C GLY A 177 0.51 -4.10 12.03
N TRP A 178 -0.41 -4.39 11.12
CA TRP A 178 -1.84 -4.31 11.39
C TRP A 178 -2.64 -5.15 10.39
N SER A 179 -3.87 -5.47 10.77
CA SER A 179 -4.89 -6.03 9.89
C SER A 179 -6.28 -5.81 10.48
N ALA A 180 -7.32 -6.28 9.81
CA ALA A 180 -8.66 -6.45 10.36
C ALA A 180 -8.77 -7.78 11.11
N ALA A 181 -9.86 -7.99 11.84
CA ALA A 181 -10.19 -9.32 12.34
C ALA A 181 -10.56 -10.23 11.16
N PRO A 182 -10.18 -11.53 11.18
CA PRO A 182 -10.64 -12.47 10.16
C PRO A 182 -12.17 -12.50 10.12
N TYR A 183 -12.74 -12.75 8.95
CA TYR A 183 -14.18 -12.84 8.78
C TYR A 183 -14.70 -14.21 9.20
N ASP A 184 -15.69 -14.20 10.08
CA ASP A 184 -16.50 -15.34 10.47
C ASP A 184 -17.76 -15.44 9.61
N LYS A 185 -18.08 -16.66 9.21
CA LYS A 185 -19.35 -17.00 8.57
C LYS A 185 -20.42 -17.21 9.65
N VAL A 186 -21.41 -16.34 9.69
CA VAL A 186 -22.52 -16.37 10.64
C VAL A 186 -23.86 -16.51 9.93
N SER A 187 -24.85 -17.04 10.63
CA SER A 187 -26.24 -17.06 10.18
C SER A 187 -27.01 -15.93 10.86
N PHE A 188 -27.78 -15.19 10.07
CA PHE A 188 -28.58 -14.06 10.53
C PHE A 188 -29.98 -14.14 9.89
N THR A 189 -31.01 -13.70 10.62
CA THR A 189 -32.38 -13.62 10.09
C THR A 189 -32.83 -12.18 10.20
N PRO A 190 -32.97 -11.46 9.09
CA PRO A 190 -33.49 -10.09 9.10
C PRO A 190 -34.89 -10.01 9.73
N ASP A 191 -35.21 -8.90 10.39
CA ASP A 191 -36.51 -8.76 11.06
C ASP A 191 -37.65 -8.75 10.04
N GLY A 192 -38.69 -9.54 10.32
CA GLY A 192 -39.82 -9.72 9.41
C GLY A 192 -39.58 -10.73 8.28
N GLU A 193 -38.38 -11.29 8.14
CA GLU A 193 -38.10 -12.42 7.26
C GLU A 193 -38.14 -13.76 8.04
N ASP A 194 -38.42 -14.85 7.33
CA ASP A 194 -38.54 -16.21 7.90
C ASP A 194 -37.34 -17.11 7.53
N GLU A 195 -36.42 -16.62 6.69
CA GLU A 195 -35.28 -17.37 6.14
C GLU A 195 -33.96 -16.86 6.73
N GLU A 196 -33.09 -17.79 7.11
CA GLU A 196 -31.74 -17.50 7.59
C GLU A 196 -30.82 -17.23 6.39
N GLU A 197 -30.09 -16.12 6.45
CA GLU A 197 -29.08 -15.70 5.48
C GLU A 197 -27.68 -15.93 6.03
N THR A 198 -26.71 -16.09 5.12
CA THR A 198 -25.29 -16.17 5.49
C THR A 198 -24.69 -14.77 5.44
N TRP A 199 -23.98 -14.40 6.50
CA TRP A 199 -23.26 -13.14 6.60
C TRP A 199 -21.81 -13.40 7.03
N PHE A 200 -20.89 -12.55 6.55
CA PHE A 200 -19.48 -12.55 6.91
C PHE A 200 -19.22 -11.33 7.80
N THR A 201 -18.99 -11.57 9.09
CA THR A 201 -18.76 -10.54 10.11
C THR A 201 -17.35 -10.64 10.67
N HIS A 202 -16.86 -9.61 11.36
CA HIS A 202 -15.54 -9.63 11.99
C HIS A 202 -15.55 -8.74 13.24
N ASP A 203 -14.67 -9.04 14.21
CA ASP A 203 -14.69 -8.45 15.54
C ASP A 203 -14.20 -6.98 15.59
N PHE A 204 -13.28 -6.59 14.72
CA PHE A 204 -12.72 -5.24 14.67
C PHE A 204 -12.25 -4.86 13.28
N ILE A 205 -12.47 -3.59 12.93
CA ILE A 205 -12.12 -3.01 11.62
C ILE A 205 -10.62 -3.03 11.40
N GLU A 206 -9.87 -2.66 12.43
CA GLU A 206 -8.43 -2.54 12.34
C GLU A 206 -7.73 -2.63 13.69
N ARG A 207 -6.67 -3.43 13.76
CA ARG A 207 -5.86 -3.61 14.97
C ARG A 207 -4.37 -3.62 14.67
N GLY A 208 -3.63 -2.80 15.41
CA GLY A 208 -2.18 -2.82 15.43
C GLY A 208 -1.67 -4.02 16.21
N ILE A 209 -0.52 -4.57 15.82
CA ILE A 209 0.06 -5.75 16.46
C ILE A 209 1.59 -5.62 16.56
N VAL A 210 2.14 -6.07 17.68
CA VAL A 210 3.58 -6.27 17.90
C VAL A 210 3.87 -7.77 17.86
N ILE A 211 4.92 -8.17 17.16
CA ILE A 211 5.26 -9.56 16.90
C ILE A 211 6.73 -9.79 17.30
N SER A 212 7.01 -10.85 18.06
CA SER A 212 8.37 -11.26 18.38
C SER A 212 9.16 -11.66 17.12
N GLU A 213 10.48 -11.63 17.20
CA GLU A 213 11.37 -12.02 16.09
C GLU A 213 11.06 -13.43 15.55
N ASP A 214 10.78 -14.39 16.43
CA ASP A 214 10.39 -15.75 16.05
C ASP A 214 8.92 -15.91 15.59
N GLY A 215 8.13 -14.83 15.65
CA GLY A 215 6.72 -14.82 15.24
C GLY A 215 5.74 -15.48 16.21
N THR A 216 6.21 -16.00 17.37
CA THR A 216 5.40 -16.81 18.28
C THR A 216 4.61 -16.00 19.30
N GLN A 217 5.15 -14.86 19.75
CA GLN A 217 4.46 -13.95 20.63
C GLN A 217 3.87 -12.80 19.80
N LYS A 218 2.58 -12.58 20.01
CA LYS A 218 1.80 -11.53 19.35
C LYS A 218 1.07 -10.73 20.42
N VAL A 219 1.19 -9.40 20.37
CA VAL A 219 0.51 -8.48 21.28
C VAL A 219 -0.30 -7.50 20.47
N GLU A 220 -1.62 -7.56 20.62
CA GLU A 220 -2.53 -6.60 20.01
C GLU A 220 -2.47 -5.25 20.73
N LEU A 221 -2.47 -4.18 19.95
CA LEU A 221 -2.49 -2.80 20.43
C LEU A 221 -3.92 -2.28 20.47
N VAL A 222 -4.73 -2.85 21.37
CA VAL A 222 -6.14 -2.46 21.54
C VAL A 222 -6.24 -0.97 21.90
N PRO A 223 -7.04 -0.17 21.18
CA PRO A 223 -7.27 1.23 21.55
C PRO A 223 -8.10 1.31 22.85
N ASP A 224 -7.91 2.37 23.63
CA ASP A 224 -8.74 2.62 24.83
C ASP A 224 -10.21 2.89 24.47
N PHE A 225 -10.47 3.46 23.29
CA PHE A 225 -11.79 3.61 22.72
C PHE A 225 -12.00 2.50 21.67
N ASP A 226 -12.72 1.45 22.05
CA ASP A 226 -13.00 0.25 21.24
C ASP A 226 -14.51 0.03 20.97
N ASP A 227 -15.36 1.02 21.30
CA ASP A 227 -16.77 0.99 20.94
C ASP A 227 -16.92 0.83 19.42
N TYR A 228 -17.88 -0.02 19.02
CA TYR A 228 -18.10 -0.41 17.62
C TYR A 228 -16.85 -0.98 16.92
N GLY A 229 -15.95 -1.61 17.69
CA GLY A 229 -14.73 -2.29 17.25
C GLY A 229 -13.45 -1.46 17.43
N GLY A 230 -13.58 -0.12 17.41
CA GLY A 230 -12.45 0.82 17.39
C GLY A 230 -11.46 0.58 16.25
N THR A 231 -10.40 1.37 16.23
CA THR A 231 -9.30 1.22 15.27
C THR A 231 -7.95 1.50 15.93
N SER A 232 -6.93 0.79 15.50
CA SER A 232 -5.54 1.07 15.87
C SER A 232 -4.60 0.56 14.80
N ARG A 233 -3.48 1.25 14.61
CA ARG A 233 -2.44 0.86 13.66
C ARG A 233 -1.08 1.08 14.27
N ALA A 234 -0.16 0.13 14.06
CA ALA A 234 1.26 0.32 14.32
C ALA A 234 2.00 0.55 13.01
N ASN A 235 2.74 1.66 12.92
CA ASN A 235 3.43 2.08 11.71
C ASN A 235 4.95 1.95 11.82
N ASP A 236 5.52 2.18 13.00
CA ASP A 236 6.98 2.12 13.19
C ASP A 236 7.34 1.68 14.62
N ILE A 237 8.51 1.09 14.79
CA ILE A 237 9.04 0.53 16.04
C ILE A 237 10.54 0.76 16.20
N ILE A 238 10.96 1.21 17.37
CA ILE A 238 12.37 1.25 17.77
C ILE A 238 12.59 0.43 19.02
N LYS A 239 13.68 -0.33 19.03
CA LYS A 239 14.20 -0.98 20.23
C LYS A 239 14.87 0.04 21.14
N THR A 240 14.46 0.07 22.40
CA THR A 240 15.07 0.90 23.45
C THR A 240 15.87 0.05 24.43
N ASN A 241 16.48 0.69 25.43
CA ASN A 241 17.19 -0.04 26.50
C ASN A 241 16.25 -0.79 27.45
N ASP A 242 14.98 -0.39 27.53
CA ASP A 242 14.00 -0.92 28.49
C ASP A 242 12.85 -1.69 27.82
N GLY A 243 12.90 -1.85 26.49
CA GLY A 243 11.90 -2.55 25.68
C GLY A 243 11.76 -1.91 24.30
N TYR A 244 10.57 -1.44 23.95
CA TYR A 244 10.25 -0.94 22.60
C TYR A 244 9.37 0.31 22.65
N THR A 245 9.62 1.24 21.73
CA THR A 245 8.72 2.36 21.44
C THR A 245 8.05 2.09 20.10
N VAL A 246 6.72 2.09 20.08
CA VAL A 246 5.91 1.87 18.87
C VAL A 246 5.07 3.11 18.62
N VAL A 247 4.91 3.51 17.35
CA VAL A 247 4.07 4.66 16.98
C VAL A 247 3.06 4.29 15.91
N GLY A 248 1.95 5.03 15.89
CA GLY A 248 0.90 4.85 14.90
C GLY A 248 -0.30 5.74 15.15
N TYR A 249 -1.51 5.19 15.13
CA TYR A 249 -2.73 5.88 15.59
C TYR A 249 -3.71 4.94 16.30
N VAL A 250 -4.64 5.54 17.03
CA VAL A 250 -5.79 4.87 17.67
C VAL A 250 -7.06 5.71 17.53
N SER A 251 -8.22 5.06 17.56
CA SER A 251 -9.50 5.72 17.82
C SER A 251 -9.53 6.32 19.22
N THR A 252 -10.18 7.46 19.34
CA THR A 252 -10.37 8.20 20.61
C THR A 252 -11.80 8.63 20.86
N GLY A 253 -12.69 8.42 19.89
CA GLY A 253 -14.10 8.77 19.96
C GLY A 253 -14.79 8.62 18.60
N ILE A 254 -16.07 8.97 18.56
CA ILE A 254 -16.90 9.09 17.36
C ILE A 254 -17.60 10.47 17.45
N PRO A 255 -17.57 11.31 16.40
CA PRO A 255 -18.32 12.56 16.37
C PRO A 255 -19.83 12.34 16.53
N GLU A 256 -20.56 13.29 17.13
CA GLU A 256 -21.98 13.14 17.48
C GLU A 256 -22.86 12.77 16.27
N ASP A 257 -22.64 13.41 15.11
CA ASP A 257 -23.38 13.13 13.87
C ASP A 257 -23.17 11.69 13.37
N ARG A 258 -21.97 11.14 13.57
CA ARG A 258 -21.63 9.76 13.20
C ARG A 258 -22.19 8.77 14.18
N LEU A 259 -22.16 9.11 15.46
CA LEU A 259 -22.74 8.27 16.50
C LEU A 259 -24.26 8.16 16.32
N ASP A 260 -24.96 9.28 16.10
CA ASP A 260 -26.39 9.30 15.79
C ASP A 260 -26.70 8.42 14.57
N ASN A 261 -25.88 8.50 13.51
CA ASN A 261 -26.07 7.67 12.32
C ASN A 261 -25.91 6.17 12.62
N ILE A 262 -24.91 5.79 13.43
CA ILE A 262 -24.72 4.40 13.84
C ILE A 262 -25.89 3.93 14.70
N GLU A 263 -26.32 4.73 15.68
CA GLU A 263 -27.43 4.39 16.58
C GLU A 263 -28.78 4.29 15.87
N ASP A 264 -29.01 5.11 14.84
CA ASP A 264 -30.26 5.12 14.06
C ASP A 264 -30.33 4.02 12.98
N ASN A 265 -29.19 3.60 12.40
CA ASN A 265 -29.18 2.68 11.25
C ASN A 265 -28.62 1.28 11.57
N CYS A 266 -27.73 1.12 12.55
CA CYS A 266 -27.09 -0.17 12.86
C CYS A 266 -27.80 -0.89 14.02
N ASP A 267 -29.10 -1.10 13.88
CA ASP A 267 -30.01 -1.59 14.92
C ASP A 267 -30.12 -3.13 15.01
N ASN A 268 -29.42 -3.85 14.13
CA ASN A 268 -29.46 -5.31 14.03
C ASN A 268 -30.82 -5.86 13.57
N GLU A 269 -31.60 -5.09 12.81
CA GLU A 269 -32.86 -5.54 12.18
C GLU A 269 -32.62 -6.06 10.75
N ASP A 270 -31.98 -5.28 9.88
CA ASP A 270 -31.76 -5.64 8.47
C ASP A 270 -30.44 -6.39 8.23
N GLU A 271 -29.40 -6.10 9.01
CA GLU A 271 -28.07 -6.73 8.93
C GLU A 271 -27.38 -6.82 10.31
N PRO A 272 -26.32 -7.64 10.48
CA PRO A 272 -25.53 -7.61 11.70
C PRO A 272 -24.92 -6.22 12.00
N THR A 273 -24.99 -5.76 13.26
CA THR A 273 -24.47 -4.43 13.65
C THR A 273 -23.02 -4.18 13.20
N SER A 274 -22.12 -5.17 13.36
CA SER A 274 -20.71 -5.04 12.95
C SER A 274 -20.55 -4.77 11.46
N THR A 275 -21.43 -5.36 10.64
CA THR A 275 -21.46 -5.18 9.20
C THR A 275 -21.95 -3.79 8.81
N CYS A 276 -23.04 -3.33 9.43
CA CYS A 276 -23.55 -1.97 9.23
C CYS A 276 -22.49 -0.91 9.59
N VAL A 277 -21.82 -1.06 10.75
CA VAL A 277 -20.74 -0.15 11.15
C VAL A 277 -19.59 -0.15 10.15
N GLN A 278 -19.18 -1.32 9.66
CA GLN A 278 -18.12 -1.44 8.65
C GLN A 278 -18.52 -0.75 7.33
N LEU A 279 -19.77 -0.92 6.90
CA LEU A 279 -20.32 -0.23 5.73
C LEU A 279 -20.29 1.28 5.91
N LEU A 280 -20.78 1.79 7.05
CA LEU A 280 -20.74 3.21 7.36
C LEU A 280 -19.32 3.74 7.37
N ASN A 281 -18.39 3.06 8.04
CA ASN A 281 -16.98 3.43 8.08
C ASN A 281 -16.34 3.49 6.69
N SER A 282 -16.67 2.56 5.80
CA SER A 282 -16.16 2.55 4.42
C SER A 282 -16.81 3.58 3.49
N SER A 283 -18.06 3.98 3.78
CA SER A 283 -18.83 4.93 2.98
C SER A 283 -18.41 6.40 3.21
N VAL A 284 -17.75 6.67 4.32
CA VAL A 284 -17.31 7.99 4.74
C VAL A 284 -15.81 8.12 4.51
N THR A 285 -15.40 9.11 3.72
CA THR A 285 -13.99 9.29 3.33
C THR A 285 -13.01 9.38 4.51
N THR A 286 -13.47 9.84 5.67
CA THR A 286 -12.65 9.99 6.89
C THR A 286 -12.93 8.95 7.95
N GLY A 287 -13.72 7.93 7.63
CA GLY A 287 -14.22 6.97 8.60
C GLY A 287 -15.19 7.59 9.61
N VAL A 288 -15.61 6.77 10.57
CA VAL A 288 -16.51 7.18 11.66
C VAL A 288 -15.77 7.59 12.93
N PHE A 289 -14.49 7.25 13.07
CA PHE A 289 -13.73 7.45 14.30
C PHE A 289 -12.87 8.72 14.27
N ASP A 290 -12.82 9.42 15.40
CA ASP A 290 -11.73 10.35 15.71
C ASP A 290 -10.44 9.57 15.95
N GLU A 291 -9.45 9.73 15.07
CA GLU A 291 -8.16 9.07 15.17
C GLU A 291 -7.08 10.02 15.68
N ARG A 292 -6.21 9.55 16.58
CA ARG A 292 -5.08 10.34 17.07
C ARG A 292 -3.78 9.56 16.94
N ALA A 293 -2.74 10.27 16.53
CA ALA A 293 -1.38 9.79 16.58
C ALA A 293 -1.04 9.37 18.01
N VAL A 294 -0.37 8.23 18.14
CA VAL A 294 -0.10 7.60 19.44
C VAL A 294 1.33 7.07 19.49
N LYS A 295 1.85 7.02 20.71
CA LYS A 295 3.09 6.35 21.07
C LYS A 295 2.81 5.34 22.19
N TRP A 296 3.16 4.09 21.96
CA TRP A 296 3.17 3.04 22.97
C TRP A 296 4.59 2.76 23.44
N GLU A 297 4.76 2.55 24.73
CA GLU A 297 6.00 2.05 25.33
C GLU A 297 5.74 0.63 25.85
N LEU A 298 6.51 -0.34 25.39
CA LEU A 298 6.43 -1.74 25.79
C LEU A 298 7.71 -2.14 26.52
N ASP A 299 7.60 -3.03 27.51
CA ASP A 299 8.77 -3.66 28.13
C ASP A 299 9.36 -4.80 27.26
N GLU A 300 10.49 -5.38 27.67
CA GLU A 300 11.12 -6.53 26.97
C GLU A 300 10.21 -7.78 26.86
N ALA A 301 9.14 -7.87 27.66
CA ALA A 301 8.16 -8.95 27.59
C ALA A 301 6.91 -8.56 26.76
N PHE A 302 6.97 -7.41 26.07
CA PHE A 302 5.90 -6.81 25.28
C PHE A 302 4.66 -6.40 26.08
N ASN A 303 4.79 -6.17 27.39
CA ASN A 303 3.69 -5.55 28.14
C ASN A 303 3.67 -4.05 27.84
N ILE A 304 2.50 -3.51 27.49
CA ILE A 304 2.31 -2.07 27.34
C ILE A 304 2.45 -1.42 28.72
N THR A 305 3.46 -0.56 28.85
CA THR A 305 3.78 0.18 30.08
C THR A 305 3.24 1.60 30.06
N SER A 306 3.05 2.18 28.87
CA SER A 306 2.50 3.52 28.67
C SER A 306 1.88 3.67 27.27
N THR A 307 0.80 4.44 27.19
CA THR A 307 0.17 4.90 25.94
C THR A 307 0.05 6.42 25.99
N GLU A 308 0.64 7.13 25.03
CA GLU A 308 0.63 8.59 24.93
C GLU A 308 -0.04 9.04 23.63
N ILE A 309 -1.12 9.82 23.73
CA ILE A 309 -1.78 10.46 22.60
C ILE A 309 -1.05 11.76 22.24
N LEU A 310 -0.58 11.88 20.99
CA LEU A 310 0.32 12.95 20.54
C LEU A 310 -0.40 14.23 20.06
N GLY A 311 -1.72 14.17 19.79
CA GLY A 311 -2.57 15.34 19.50
C GLY A 311 -2.80 15.64 18.01
N LEU A 312 -3.36 16.83 17.72
CA LEU A 312 -3.71 17.33 16.39
C LEU A 312 -3.00 18.66 16.09
N ALA A 313 -2.78 18.97 14.81
CA ALA A 313 -2.30 20.28 14.33
C ALA A 313 -3.41 21.35 14.23
N LEU A 314 -4.61 21.05 14.75
CA LEU A 314 -5.71 21.98 14.92
C LEU A 314 -6.37 21.75 16.29
N THR A 315 -7.22 22.69 16.68
CA THR A 315 -8.13 22.50 17.82
C THR A 315 -9.54 22.32 17.27
N PRO A 316 -10.18 21.16 17.50
CA PRO A 316 -11.59 20.97 17.15
C PRO A 316 -12.47 22.02 17.85
N GLU A 317 -13.47 22.52 17.13
CA GLU A 317 -14.50 23.44 17.61
C GLU A 317 -15.75 22.67 18.03
N ASP A 318 -16.57 23.27 18.91
CA ASP A 318 -17.75 22.58 19.48
C ASP A 318 -18.82 22.22 18.43
N ASP A 319 -18.79 22.87 17.26
CA ASP A 319 -19.70 22.66 16.13
C ASP A 319 -19.04 21.94 14.93
N ASP A 320 -17.86 21.35 15.12
CA ASP A 320 -17.23 20.50 14.11
C ASP A 320 -17.85 19.09 14.12
N ASP A 321 -18.66 18.77 13.10
CA ASP A 321 -19.28 17.46 12.89
C ASP A 321 -18.41 16.51 12.04
N PHE A 322 -17.09 16.51 12.26
CA PHE A 322 -16.13 15.77 11.42
C PHE A 322 -15.14 14.96 12.26
N ALA A 323 -14.86 13.74 11.80
CA ALA A 323 -13.84 12.88 12.38
C ALA A 323 -12.44 13.44 12.06
N PHE A 324 -11.75 13.99 13.06
CA PHE A 324 -10.41 14.51 12.86
C PHE A 324 -9.36 13.40 12.98
N THR A 325 -8.29 13.51 12.20
CA THR A 325 -7.24 12.50 12.19
C THR A 325 -5.84 13.07 12.36
N SER A 326 -5.02 12.37 13.14
CA SER A 326 -3.55 12.46 13.09
C SER A 326 -2.94 11.06 13.13
N THR A 327 -1.77 10.94 12.49
CA THR A 327 -1.06 9.67 12.33
C THR A 327 0.42 9.90 12.54
N ALA A 328 1.04 9.09 13.41
CA ALA A 328 2.49 8.94 13.45
C ALA A 328 2.91 7.84 12.47
N LEU A 329 3.87 8.14 11.59
CA LEU A 329 4.33 7.25 10.52
C LEU A 329 5.75 6.73 10.75
N ALA A 330 6.63 7.54 11.38
CA ALA A 330 7.99 7.15 11.70
C ALA A 330 8.51 7.84 12.97
N LEU A 331 9.53 7.26 13.59
CA LEU A 331 10.26 7.83 14.72
C LEU A 331 11.77 7.62 14.58
N ASN A 332 12.58 8.44 15.26
CA ASN A 332 14.04 8.25 15.34
C ASN A 332 14.52 7.96 16.77
N ASN A 333 15.81 7.68 16.94
CA ASN A 333 16.40 7.35 18.25
C ASN A 333 16.37 8.53 19.24
N ASN A 334 16.13 9.76 18.77
CA ASN A 334 15.98 10.94 19.63
C ASN A 334 14.54 11.11 20.16
N GLY A 335 13.60 10.24 19.75
CA GLY A 335 12.18 10.35 20.08
C GLY A 335 11.45 11.43 19.30
N THR A 336 12.01 11.93 18.20
CA THR A 336 11.26 12.76 17.24
C THR A 336 10.34 11.84 16.45
N ILE A 337 9.05 12.14 16.45
CA ILE A 337 8.03 11.38 15.73
C ILE A 337 7.50 12.25 14.59
N VAL A 338 7.30 11.68 13.41
CA VAL A 338 6.81 12.38 12.23
C VAL A 338 5.60 11.67 11.62
N GLY A 339 4.80 12.40 10.85
CA GLY A 339 3.67 11.82 10.16
C GLY A 339 2.78 12.87 9.51
N SER A 340 1.48 12.77 9.75
CA SER A 340 0.50 13.72 9.23
C SER A 340 -0.60 14.05 10.24
N SER A 341 -1.17 15.24 10.13
CA SER A 341 -2.34 15.64 10.92
C SER A 341 -3.26 16.51 10.08
N ASN A 342 -4.55 16.45 10.39
CA ASN A 342 -5.50 17.45 9.97
C ASN A 342 -5.09 18.83 10.51
N ALA A 343 -5.16 19.84 9.64
CA ALA A 343 -4.92 21.25 9.92
C ALA A 343 -5.95 22.10 9.17
N ARG A 344 -6.35 23.24 9.73
CA ARG A 344 -7.22 24.21 9.04
C ARG A 344 -6.46 24.88 7.89
N TYR A 345 -7.13 25.15 6.78
CA TYR A 345 -6.55 25.85 5.64
C TYR A 345 -6.54 27.37 5.88
N TYR A 346 -5.39 28.00 5.72
CA TYR A 346 -5.19 29.42 6.08
C TYR A 346 -6.13 30.42 5.38
N LYS A 347 -6.65 30.09 4.18
CA LYS A 347 -7.61 30.95 3.46
C LYS A 347 -9.06 30.69 3.87
N ASN A 348 -9.35 29.53 4.46
CA ASN A 348 -10.69 29.09 4.82
C ASN A 348 -10.62 28.05 5.95
N ASP A 349 -10.93 28.48 7.17
CA ASP A 349 -10.83 27.65 8.38
C ASP A 349 -11.80 26.44 8.37
N ASP A 350 -12.87 26.49 7.55
CA ASP A 350 -13.80 25.38 7.31
C ASP A 350 -13.19 24.26 6.44
N THR A 351 -12.04 24.51 5.80
CA THR A 351 -11.37 23.53 4.95
C THR A 351 -10.28 22.83 5.74
N ILE A 352 -10.44 21.52 5.92
CA ILE A 352 -9.49 20.66 6.62
C ILE A 352 -8.56 20.00 5.61
N LEU A 353 -7.25 20.10 5.85
CA LEU A 353 -6.21 19.51 5.02
C LEU A 353 -5.34 18.57 5.85
N THR A 354 -4.93 17.44 5.27
CA THR A 354 -3.93 16.55 5.87
C THR A 354 -2.54 17.04 5.53
N MET A 355 -1.82 17.57 6.51
CA MET A 355 -0.51 18.21 6.33
C MET A 355 0.61 17.39 6.98
N PRO A 356 1.86 17.45 6.47
CA PRO A 356 3.02 16.89 7.15
C PRO A 356 3.23 17.55 8.52
N VAL A 357 3.49 16.73 9.53
CA VAL A 357 3.78 17.22 10.88
C VAL A 357 4.91 16.45 11.54
N TYR A 358 5.49 17.04 12.57
CA TYR A 358 6.25 16.31 13.58
C TYR A 358 5.70 16.58 14.97
N PHE A 359 5.82 15.60 15.85
CA PHE A 359 5.40 15.62 17.25
C PHE A 359 6.64 15.72 18.13
N LYS A 360 6.73 16.76 18.96
CA LYS A 360 7.89 16.95 19.84
C LYS A 360 7.48 17.68 21.11
N ASN A 361 7.84 17.12 22.26
CA ASN A 361 7.54 17.69 23.59
C ASN A 361 6.05 17.96 23.86
N GLY A 362 5.15 17.14 23.30
CA GLY A 362 3.69 17.31 23.45
C GLY A 362 3.06 18.35 22.53
N ASP A 363 3.85 18.98 21.65
CA ASP A 363 3.37 19.92 20.63
C ASP A 363 3.34 19.24 19.24
N VAL A 364 2.39 19.66 18.40
CA VAL A 364 2.27 19.23 17.00
C VAL A 364 2.68 20.37 16.08
N PHE A 365 3.69 20.15 15.24
CA PHE A 365 4.25 21.17 14.37
C PHE A 365 3.91 20.90 12.90
N ASN A 366 3.02 21.71 12.32
CA ASN A 366 2.89 21.83 10.87
C ASN A 366 3.94 22.82 10.35
N PHE A 367 4.85 22.34 9.51
CA PHE A 367 6.02 23.08 9.05
C PHE A 367 6.00 23.42 7.55
N ILE A 368 4.96 23.00 6.82
CA ILE A 368 4.77 23.36 5.42
C ILE A 368 3.90 24.62 5.33
N ASP A 369 4.44 25.66 4.69
CA ASP A 369 3.77 26.94 4.55
C ASP A 369 2.65 26.89 3.50
N GLN A 370 1.40 26.89 3.95
CA GLN A 370 0.25 26.87 3.05
C GLN A 370 0.15 28.16 2.20
N GLU A 371 0.78 29.27 2.59
CA GLU A 371 0.81 30.50 1.79
C GLU A 371 1.49 30.28 0.41
N ASP A 372 2.34 29.26 0.30
CA ASP A 372 3.01 28.83 -0.94
C ASP A 372 2.18 27.85 -1.81
N ASP A 373 0.87 27.80 -1.54
CA ASP A 373 -0.16 26.98 -2.22
C ASP A 373 -0.01 25.45 -2.04
N TRP A 374 0.62 25.02 -0.94
CA TRP A 374 0.62 23.61 -0.52
C TRP A 374 -0.73 23.22 0.11
N LEU A 375 -1.27 22.08 -0.30
CA LEU A 375 -2.65 21.66 -0.01
C LEU A 375 -2.76 20.34 0.76
N SER A 376 -1.70 19.54 0.79
CA SER A 376 -1.68 18.27 1.52
C SER A 376 -0.25 17.74 1.64
N GLY A 377 -0.03 16.69 2.41
CA GLY A 377 1.24 15.96 2.42
C GLY A 377 1.40 15.03 3.61
N LYS A 378 2.52 14.30 3.63
CA LYS A 378 2.95 13.46 4.76
C LYS A 378 4.46 13.56 4.97
N ALA A 379 4.88 13.52 6.23
CA ALA A 379 6.26 13.21 6.59
C ALA A 379 6.38 11.70 6.76
N LEU A 380 7.28 11.06 5.99
CA LEU A 380 7.35 9.60 5.87
C LEU A 380 8.49 9.00 6.69
N ALA A 381 9.63 9.69 6.79
CA ALA A 381 10.78 9.21 7.54
C ALA A 381 11.55 10.36 8.20
N VAL A 382 12.35 10.03 9.21
CA VAL A 382 13.21 10.97 9.94
C VAL A 382 14.49 10.27 10.39
N ASN A 383 15.66 10.85 10.09
CA ASN A 383 16.93 10.31 10.57
C ASN A 383 17.33 10.85 11.97
N ASP A 384 18.41 10.34 12.55
CA ASP A 384 18.90 10.75 13.88
C ASP A 384 19.52 12.15 13.92
N ASN A 385 19.66 12.81 12.77
CA ASN A 385 20.01 14.23 12.68
C ASN A 385 18.77 15.15 12.73
N ASP A 386 17.58 14.60 13.01
CA ASP A 386 16.29 15.31 12.98
C ASP A 386 16.00 15.94 11.61
N ILE A 387 16.39 15.27 10.52
CA ILE A 387 16.02 15.62 9.16
C ILE A 387 14.86 14.73 8.73
N ILE A 388 13.73 15.36 8.42
CA ILE A 388 12.49 14.75 7.98
C ILE A 388 12.47 14.70 6.45
N VAL A 389 11.99 13.60 5.87
CA VAL A 389 11.65 13.51 4.44
C VAL A 389 10.20 13.07 4.24
N GLY A 390 9.65 13.37 3.07
CA GLY A 390 8.29 13.03 2.71
C GLY A 390 7.86 13.76 1.44
N TYR A 391 6.58 14.06 1.34
CA TYR A 391 6.03 14.82 0.22
C TYR A 391 4.97 15.84 0.65
N ALA A 392 4.83 16.91 -0.11
CA ALA A 392 3.69 17.81 -0.03
C ALA A 392 3.12 18.03 -1.44
N SER A 393 1.81 18.28 -1.52
CA SER A 393 1.09 18.39 -2.79
C SER A 393 0.73 19.85 -3.07
N LYS A 394 1.00 20.31 -4.28
CA LYS A 394 0.56 21.63 -4.76
C LYS A 394 0.08 21.56 -6.19
N ARG A 395 -0.69 22.56 -6.63
CA ARG A 395 -1.10 22.65 -8.03
C ARG A 395 0.07 23.18 -8.88
N ILE A 396 0.50 22.38 -9.84
CA ILE A 396 1.44 22.78 -10.88
C ILE A 396 0.65 22.80 -12.19
N GLU A 397 0.52 23.99 -12.77
CA GLU A 397 -0.46 24.28 -13.83
C GLU A 397 -1.90 24.04 -13.34
N THR A 398 -2.55 22.95 -13.76
CA THR A 398 -3.92 22.59 -13.35
C THR A 398 -4.00 21.33 -12.52
N THR A 399 -2.90 20.58 -12.41
CA THR A 399 -2.88 19.26 -11.79
C THR A 399 -2.21 19.32 -10.42
N LEU A 400 -2.77 18.59 -9.45
CA LEU A 400 -2.14 18.42 -8.15
C LEU A 400 -0.93 17.50 -8.34
N ARG A 401 0.24 17.92 -7.85
CA ARG A 401 1.48 17.16 -7.92
C ARG A 401 2.13 17.10 -6.55
N ASP A 402 2.46 15.89 -6.13
CA ASP A 402 3.29 15.62 -4.96
C ASP A 402 4.74 15.97 -5.25
N GLN A 403 5.37 16.75 -4.39
CA GLN A 403 6.77 17.12 -4.48
C GLN A 403 7.45 16.64 -3.22
N PHE A 404 8.53 15.87 -3.38
CA PHE A 404 9.29 15.42 -2.24
C PHE A 404 9.98 16.60 -1.55
N PHE A 405 10.17 16.50 -0.24
CA PHE A 405 10.88 17.50 0.54
C PHE A 405 11.88 16.86 1.50
N TYR A 406 12.82 17.68 1.97
CA TYR A 406 13.48 17.45 3.25
C TYR A 406 13.31 18.68 4.16
N HIS A 407 13.16 18.45 5.45
CA HIS A 407 13.02 19.49 6.48
C HIS A 407 13.99 19.24 7.63
N ASP A 408 14.81 20.23 7.95
CA ASP A 408 15.74 20.20 9.07
C ASP A 408 15.12 20.93 10.26
N ILE A 409 14.76 20.18 11.31
CA ILE A 409 14.11 20.73 12.52
C ILE A 409 15.00 21.77 13.22
N SER A 410 16.33 21.58 13.19
CA SER A 410 17.26 22.45 13.91
C SER A 410 17.34 23.86 13.30
N THR A 411 17.20 23.94 11.97
CA THR A 411 17.24 25.21 11.24
C THR A 411 15.87 25.73 10.84
N GLY A 412 14.84 24.89 10.87
CA GLY A 412 13.48 25.18 10.40
C GLY A 412 13.37 25.33 8.89
N ASN A 413 14.38 24.88 8.13
CA ASN A 413 14.40 25.03 6.68
C ASN A 413 13.78 23.80 6.00
N THR A 414 12.82 24.06 5.11
CA THR A 414 12.24 23.06 4.19
C THR A 414 12.75 23.32 2.78
N VAL A 415 13.16 22.26 2.09
CA VAL A 415 13.59 22.32 0.69
C VAL A 415 12.84 21.28 -0.13
N PHE A 416 12.41 21.68 -1.32
CA PHE A 416 11.73 20.83 -2.31
C PHE A 416 12.64 20.67 -3.53
N PRO A 417 13.45 19.59 -3.61
CA PRO A 417 14.24 19.36 -4.80
C PRO A 417 13.33 18.98 -5.98
N THR A 418 13.82 19.19 -7.20
CA THR A 418 13.05 18.88 -8.40
C THR A 418 13.06 17.37 -8.63
N GLY A 419 11.89 16.79 -8.93
CA GLY A 419 11.81 15.41 -9.44
C GLY A 419 12.47 15.24 -10.81
N TYR A 420 12.09 14.21 -11.58
CA TYR A 420 12.68 13.99 -12.91
C TYR A 420 12.44 15.15 -13.89
N PHE A 421 11.35 15.89 -13.67
CA PHE A 421 11.00 17.14 -14.34
C PHE A 421 10.07 17.96 -13.44
N ASN A 422 9.86 19.25 -13.73
CA ASN A 422 9.15 20.19 -12.82
C ASN A 422 7.72 19.79 -12.43
N SER A 423 7.02 18.97 -13.22
CA SER A 423 5.66 18.51 -12.94
C SER A 423 5.60 16.99 -12.70
N SER A 424 6.75 16.37 -12.43
CA SER A 424 6.88 14.98 -11.99
C SER A 424 6.47 14.91 -10.53
N SER A 425 5.53 14.03 -10.20
CA SER A 425 5.27 13.71 -8.80
C SER A 425 6.40 12.88 -8.23
N ALA A 426 6.85 13.18 -7.01
CA ALA A 426 7.96 12.50 -6.36
C ALA A 426 7.75 12.39 -4.85
N TYR A 427 8.28 11.31 -4.28
CA TYR A 427 8.15 10.93 -2.87
C TYR A 427 9.52 10.61 -2.31
N GLY A 428 9.87 11.15 -1.13
CA GLY A 428 11.05 10.72 -0.38
C GLY A 428 10.60 9.73 0.68
N ASN A 429 10.91 8.45 0.47
CA ASN A 429 10.42 7.36 1.32
C ASN A 429 11.26 7.20 2.58
N ASP A 430 12.58 7.32 2.45
CA ASP A 430 13.49 7.06 3.56
C ASP A 430 14.79 7.88 3.46
N ILE A 431 15.49 8.03 4.58
CA ILE A 431 16.71 8.82 4.72
C ILE A 431 17.67 8.22 5.77
N ASN A 432 18.93 8.01 5.39
CA ASN A 432 19.97 7.61 6.33
C ASN A 432 20.67 8.81 7.03
N ASN A 433 21.49 8.54 8.04
CA ASN A 433 22.21 9.56 8.82
C ASN A 433 23.34 10.25 8.04
N GLN A 434 23.74 9.70 6.91
CA GLN A 434 24.64 10.37 5.99
C GLN A 434 23.91 11.43 5.16
N GLY A 435 22.57 11.43 5.11
CA GLY A 435 21.76 12.38 4.36
C GLY A 435 21.52 11.98 2.91
N TYR A 436 21.57 10.68 2.61
CA TYR A 436 21.03 10.13 1.38
C TYR A 436 19.56 9.82 1.57
N VAL A 437 18.74 10.31 0.64
CA VAL A 437 17.30 10.11 0.57
C VAL A 437 17.01 9.19 -0.60
N VAL A 438 16.15 8.19 -0.40
CA VAL A 438 15.66 7.33 -1.47
C VAL A 438 14.15 7.46 -1.62
N GLY A 439 13.65 7.15 -2.82
CA GLY A 439 12.22 7.20 -3.10
C GLY A 439 11.91 6.92 -4.55
N GLU A 440 10.76 7.39 -5.01
CA GLU A 440 10.34 7.23 -6.39
C GLU A 440 9.68 8.48 -6.98
N GLY A 441 9.79 8.61 -8.30
CA GLY A 441 9.25 9.73 -9.04
C GLY A 441 8.62 9.31 -10.37
N GLU A 442 7.68 10.12 -10.85
CA GLU A 442 7.02 9.88 -12.13
C GLU A 442 7.96 10.22 -13.30
N VAL A 443 8.13 9.25 -14.19
CA VAL A 443 8.79 9.39 -15.48
C VAL A 443 7.77 9.32 -16.62
N GLY A 444 8.13 9.84 -17.79
CA GLY A 444 7.26 9.86 -18.98
C GLY A 444 6.67 11.24 -19.30
N THR A 445 6.30 11.45 -20.57
CA THR A 445 5.97 12.78 -21.11
C THR A 445 4.47 13.04 -21.29
N SER A 446 3.62 12.04 -21.06
CA SER A 446 2.15 12.17 -21.11
C SER A 446 1.49 11.47 -19.93
N GLU A 447 0.34 11.97 -19.45
CA GLU A 447 -0.41 11.38 -18.33
C GLU A 447 -0.67 9.88 -18.51
N ASN A 448 -0.95 9.43 -19.74
CA ASN A 448 -1.24 8.02 -20.05
C ASN A 448 0.02 7.12 -20.12
N SER A 449 1.21 7.69 -19.93
CA SER A 449 2.49 6.98 -19.96
C SER A 449 3.32 7.16 -18.69
N ARG A 450 2.77 7.83 -17.66
CA ARG A 450 3.48 8.06 -16.40
C ARG A 450 3.69 6.72 -15.69
N ARG A 451 4.95 6.41 -15.41
CA ARG A 451 5.39 5.27 -14.59
C ARG A 451 6.24 5.80 -13.46
N LYS A 452 6.42 5.02 -12.40
CA LYS A 452 7.33 5.35 -11.30
C LYS A 452 8.70 4.72 -11.55
N GLU A 453 9.76 5.47 -11.34
CA GLU A 453 11.13 4.97 -11.31
C GLU A 453 11.83 5.45 -10.03
N ALA A 454 12.64 4.56 -9.45
CA ALA A 454 13.30 4.80 -8.17
C ALA A 454 14.46 5.80 -8.30
N PHE A 455 14.67 6.63 -7.28
CA PHE A 455 15.77 7.59 -7.23
C PHE A 455 16.55 7.53 -5.91
N ILE A 456 17.77 8.07 -5.98
CA ILE A 456 18.57 8.48 -4.82
C ILE A 456 18.90 9.98 -4.91
N TYR A 457 18.90 10.66 -3.78
CA TYR A 457 19.20 12.09 -3.65
C TYR A 457 20.10 12.34 -2.45
N LYS A 458 21.20 13.08 -2.63
CA LYS A 458 22.01 13.58 -1.52
C LYS A 458 21.56 14.98 -1.15
N ILE A 459 21.31 15.23 0.13
CA ILE A 459 20.95 16.58 0.61
C ILE A 459 21.97 17.61 0.14
N GLY A 460 21.46 18.64 -0.54
CA GLY A 460 22.25 19.73 -1.10
C GLY A 460 22.61 19.58 -2.58
N ASP A 461 22.33 18.43 -3.19
CA ASP A 461 22.48 18.24 -4.64
C ASP A 461 21.40 18.99 -5.43
N ASP A 462 21.70 19.26 -6.70
CA ASP A 462 20.83 20.03 -7.59
C ASP A 462 19.59 19.25 -8.06
N LYS A 463 19.71 17.92 -8.21
CA LYS A 463 18.65 17.04 -8.74
C LYS A 463 18.77 15.62 -8.18
N ILE A 464 17.68 14.87 -8.29
CA ILE A 464 17.67 13.42 -8.03
C ILE A 464 18.48 12.65 -9.10
N THR A 465 18.97 11.48 -8.73
CA THR A 465 19.63 10.51 -9.63
C THR A 465 18.73 9.28 -9.78
N ASN A 466 18.43 8.89 -11.02
CA ASN A 466 17.65 7.68 -11.30
C ASN A 466 18.48 6.45 -10.93
N LEU A 467 17.94 5.53 -10.13
CA LEU A 467 18.66 4.30 -9.76
C LEU A 467 18.83 3.35 -10.96
N ASN A 468 17.93 3.40 -11.95
CA ASN A 468 18.08 2.62 -13.18
C ASN A 468 19.30 3.05 -14.01
N ASP A 469 19.72 4.32 -13.91
CA ASP A 469 20.94 4.82 -14.57
C ASP A 469 22.22 4.30 -13.87
N LEU A 470 22.10 3.69 -12.68
CA LEU A 470 23.23 3.14 -11.91
C LEU A 470 23.33 1.61 -11.97
N LEU A 471 22.46 0.98 -12.77
CA LEU A 471 22.40 -0.46 -13.01
C LEU A 471 23.02 -0.81 -14.37
N PRO A 472 23.45 -2.07 -14.58
CA PRO A 472 23.97 -2.53 -15.88
C PRO A 472 22.93 -2.40 -17.00
N CYS A 473 23.38 -2.14 -18.22
CA CYS A 473 22.46 -2.12 -19.39
C CYS A 473 22.06 -3.53 -19.83
N TYR A 474 22.98 -4.50 -19.64
CA TYR A 474 22.86 -5.86 -20.12
C TYR A 474 23.17 -6.85 -19.00
N GLU A 475 22.67 -8.07 -19.16
CA GLU A 475 23.08 -9.23 -18.38
C GLU A 475 24.58 -9.54 -18.59
N ALA A 476 25.12 -10.49 -17.82
CA ALA A 476 26.53 -10.86 -17.87
C ALA A 476 27.01 -11.39 -19.26
N ASP A 477 26.09 -11.70 -20.17
CA ASP A 477 26.40 -12.07 -21.56
C ASP A 477 26.74 -10.87 -22.46
N GLY A 478 26.39 -9.65 -22.05
CA GLY A 478 26.58 -8.40 -22.79
C GLY A 478 25.68 -8.23 -24.01
N GLU A 479 24.65 -9.07 -24.17
CA GLU A 479 23.71 -9.05 -25.30
C GLU A 479 22.24 -8.97 -24.85
N THR A 480 21.89 -9.60 -23.73
CA THR A 480 20.52 -9.63 -23.22
C THR A 480 20.25 -8.39 -22.37
N ASP A 481 19.16 -7.68 -22.66
CA ASP A 481 18.74 -6.52 -21.85
C ASP A 481 18.62 -6.91 -20.37
N TYR A 482 19.08 -6.01 -19.50
CA TYR A 482 18.99 -6.24 -18.06
C TYR A 482 17.55 -6.49 -17.62
N ALA A 483 17.32 -7.58 -16.89
CA ALA A 483 15.98 -8.11 -16.65
C ALA A 483 15.11 -7.25 -15.72
N TYR A 484 15.71 -6.30 -15.00
CA TYR A 484 15.07 -5.56 -13.92
C TYR A 484 14.92 -4.07 -14.26
N THR A 485 13.81 -3.49 -13.82
CA THR A 485 13.61 -2.04 -13.78
C THR A 485 13.15 -1.64 -12.39
N MET A 486 13.95 -0.82 -11.70
CA MET A 486 13.64 -0.28 -10.37
C MET A 486 12.47 0.69 -10.45
N ALA A 487 11.36 0.33 -9.79
CA ALA A 487 10.15 1.14 -9.73
C ALA A 487 10.08 1.98 -8.45
N GLU A 488 10.58 1.44 -7.33
CA GLU A 488 10.53 2.07 -6.01
C GLU A 488 11.79 1.74 -5.21
N ALA A 489 12.35 2.74 -4.52
CA ALA A 489 13.31 2.56 -3.45
C ALA A 489 12.63 2.91 -2.13
N LYS A 490 12.51 1.91 -1.25
CA LYS A 490 11.68 1.98 -0.04
C LYS A 490 12.50 2.35 1.19
N VAL A 491 13.64 1.70 1.39
CA VAL A 491 14.51 1.83 2.57
C VAL A 491 15.96 2.03 2.12
N ILE A 492 16.72 2.82 2.87
CA ILE A 492 18.18 2.95 2.75
C ILE A 492 18.84 2.83 4.11
N ASN A 493 19.77 1.88 4.26
CA ASN A 493 20.51 1.70 5.51
C ASN A 493 21.76 2.58 5.59
N GLU A 494 22.49 2.49 6.71
CA GLU A 494 23.73 3.25 6.92
C GLU A 494 24.91 2.78 6.07
N ASP A 495 24.85 1.58 5.48
CA ASP A 495 25.84 1.12 4.50
C ASP A 495 25.54 1.63 3.07
N ASN A 496 24.48 2.43 2.90
CA ASN A 496 23.93 2.88 1.62
C ASN A 496 23.44 1.73 0.72
N GLU A 497 23.06 0.61 1.33
CA GLU A 497 22.29 -0.43 0.65
C GLU A 497 20.84 0.03 0.55
N ILE A 498 20.24 -0.16 -0.62
CA ILE A 498 18.88 0.30 -0.91
C ILE A 498 17.99 -0.91 -1.11
N PHE A 499 16.84 -0.92 -0.45
CA PHE A 499 15.86 -1.97 -0.56
C PHE A 499 14.59 -1.42 -1.18
N GLY A 500 13.96 -2.19 -2.06
CA GLY A 500 12.79 -1.70 -2.76
C GLY A 500 12.21 -2.71 -3.73
N VAL A 501 11.61 -2.20 -4.79
CA VAL A 501 10.84 -3.00 -5.74
C VAL A 501 11.31 -2.75 -7.16
N ALA A 502 11.63 -3.85 -7.82
CA ALA A 502 11.87 -3.90 -9.26
C ALA A 502 10.73 -4.63 -9.97
N THR A 503 10.60 -4.39 -11.26
CA THR A 503 9.77 -5.22 -12.14
C THR A 503 10.64 -6.08 -13.04
N LYS A 504 10.20 -7.32 -13.28
CA LYS A 504 10.79 -8.26 -14.24
C LYS A 504 9.71 -9.02 -15.01
N THR A 505 10.06 -9.60 -16.15
CA THR A 505 9.15 -10.45 -16.94
C THR A 505 9.34 -11.92 -16.58
N VAL A 506 8.23 -12.63 -16.33
CA VAL A 506 8.21 -14.06 -15.99
C VAL A 506 7.13 -14.79 -16.80
N GLU A 507 7.17 -16.13 -16.80
CA GLU A 507 6.06 -16.95 -17.32
C GLU A 507 4.80 -16.67 -16.50
N LYS A 508 3.69 -16.42 -17.19
CA LYS A 508 2.38 -16.19 -16.59
C LYS A 508 1.88 -17.46 -15.94
N ARG A 509 1.26 -17.32 -14.77
CA ARG A 509 0.68 -18.44 -14.04
C ARG A 509 -0.83 -18.27 -13.85
N ASP A 510 -1.54 -19.39 -13.93
CA ASP A 510 -2.96 -19.48 -13.60
C ASP A 510 -3.19 -19.33 -12.08
N THR A 511 -4.45 -19.34 -11.66
CA THR A 511 -4.79 -19.15 -10.24
C THR A 511 -4.36 -20.31 -9.34
N PHE A 512 -3.97 -21.47 -9.88
CA PHE A 512 -3.34 -22.57 -9.12
C PHE A 512 -1.80 -22.52 -9.16
N GLY A 513 -1.21 -21.56 -9.87
CA GLY A 513 0.23 -21.40 -10.01
C GLY A 513 0.85 -22.22 -11.15
N ASN A 514 0.07 -22.84 -12.03
CA ASN A 514 0.59 -23.55 -13.21
C ASN A 514 0.88 -22.56 -14.36
N VAL A 515 1.81 -22.91 -15.24
CA VAL A 515 2.15 -22.06 -16.40
C VAL A 515 0.95 -21.97 -17.35
N GLU A 516 0.54 -20.74 -17.68
CA GLU A 516 -0.54 -20.48 -18.62
C GLU A 516 -0.02 -20.46 -20.06
N THR A 517 -0.81 -21.05 -20.96
CA THR A 517 -0.54 -21.04 -22.40
C THR A 517 -1.69 -20.41 -23.18
N ASP A 518 -1.36 -19.78 -24.30
CA ASP A 518 -2.35 -19.31 -25.26
C ASP A 518 -3.07 -20.47 -25.98
N ILE A 519 -4.03 -20.13 -26.84
CA ILE A 519 -4.81 -21.09 -27.65
C ILE A 519 -3.96 -21.91 -28.64
N GLU A 520 -2.74 -21.45 -28.96
CA GLU A 520 -1.79 -22.15 -29.84
C GLU A 520 -0.82 -23.02 -29.04
N GLY A 521 -0.86 -22.96 -27.70
CA GLY A 521 0.00 -23.68 -26.79
C GLY A 521 1.34 -22.99 -26.50
N ASN A 522 1.49 -21.71 -26.82
CA ASN A 522 2.68 -20.92 -26.46
C ASN A 522 2.55 -20.41 -25.03
N ILE A 523 3.67 -20.35 -24.30
CA ILE A 523 3.72 -19.81 -22.94
C ILE A 523 3.42 -18.31 -22.97
N GLU A 524 2.49 -17.86 -22.13
CA GLU A 524 2.25 -16.45 -21.90
C GLU A 524 3.25 -15.87 -20.89
N TYR A 525 3.57 -14.59 -21.03
CA TYR A 525 4.49 -13.88 -20.14
C TYR A 525 3.83 -12.64 -19.55
N GLU A 526 4.26 -12.29 -18.34
CA GLU A 526 3.77 -11.12 -17.64
C GLU A 526 4.85 -10.43 -16.80
N SER A 527 4.59 -9.16 -16.45
CA SER A 527 5.47 -8.39 -15.59
C SER A 527 5.05 -8.60 -14.13
N VAL A 528 6.01 -8.90 -13.27
CA VAL A 528 5.80 -9.04 -11.82
C VAL A 528 6.69 -8.07 -11.03
N ALA A 529 6.18 -7.61 -9.88
CA ALA A 529 6.95 -6.89 -8.89
C ALA A 529 7.72 -7.87 -7.99
N VAL A 530 9.00 -7.57 -7.77
CA VAL A 530 9.90 -8.37 -6.90
C VAL A 530 10.66 -7.47 -5.94
N ALA A 531 10.81 -7.97 -4.72
CA ALA A 531 11.64 -7.39 -3.68
C ALA A 531 13.12 -7.55 -4.01
N VAL A 532 13.87 -6.45 -3.95
CA VAL A 532 15.30 -6.42 -4.32
C VAL A 532 16.12 -5.60 -3.34
N LYS A 533 17.41 -5.93 -3.28
CA LYS A 533 18.47 -5.20 -2.58
C LYS A 533 19.48 -4.68 -3.61
N LEU A 534 19.84 -3.41 -3.50
CA LEU A 534 20.91 -2.76 -4.25
C LEU A 534 22.11 -2.56 -3.32
N THR A 535 23.25 -3.13 -3.66
CA THR A 535 24.51 -2.99 -2.91
C THR A 535 25.45 -2.07 -3.68
N PRO A 536 26.00 -1.01 -3.07
CA PRO A 536 26.91 -0.10 -3.76
C PRO A 536 28.23 -0.80 -4.11
N ILE A 537 28.71 -0.59 -5.34
CA ILE A 537 29.96 -1.15 -5.86
C ILE A 537 30.83 -0.06 -6.51
N ASP A 538 32.14 -0.28 -6.55
CA ASP A 538 33.07 0.57 -7.28
C ASP A 538 32.92 0.32 -8.80
N GLY A 539 32.59 1.35 -9.58
CA GLY A 539 32.40 1.23 -11.02
C GLY A 539 32.27 2.57 -11.73
N GLU A 540 32.29 2.55 -13.06
CA GLU A 540 31.85 3.68 -13.89
C GLU A 540 30.45 3.37 -14.42
N VAL A 541 29.58 4.38 -14.44
CA VAL A 541 28.23 4.26 -15.04
C VAL A 541 28.37 3.88 -16.51
N GLU A 542 27.68 2.81 -16.92
CA GLU A 542 27.68 2.35 -18.31
C GLU A 542 26.92 3.34 -19.20
N ASP A 543 27.51 3.72 -20.34
CA ASP A 543 26.82 4.52 -21.36
C ASP A 543 25.94 3.61 -22.22
N CYS A 544 24.73 3.33 -21.74
CA CYS A 544 23.74 2.57 -22.50
C CYS A 544 23.38 3.36 -23.77
N ALA A 545 23.68 2.81 -24.95
CA ALA A 545 23.24 3.42 -26.20
C ALA A 545 21.71 3.58 -26.20
N ALA A 546 21.21 4.77 -26.51
CA ALA A 546 19.77 5.02 -26.61
C ALA A 546 19.17 4.08 -27.66
N ILE A 547 18.43 3.08 -27.20
CA ILE A 547 17.75 2.12 -28.07
C ILE A 547 16.66 2.90 -28.85
N GLU A 548 16.71 2.87 -30.18
CA GLU A 548 15.54 3.22 -31.00
C GLU A 548 14.40 2.33 -30.51
N LYS A 549 13.40 2.89 -29.81
CA LYS A 549 12.21 2.17 -29.36
C LYS A 549 11.60 1.38 -30.54
N GLU A 550 12.00 0.12 -30.71
CA GLU A 550 11.11 -0.85 -31.33
C GLU A 550 9.97 -1.00 -30.33
N LEU A 551 8.83 -0.40 -30.68
CA LEU A 551 7.57 -0.62 -30.00
C LEU A 551 7.32 -2.12 -29.98
N TYR A 552 7.63 -2.77 -28.87
CA TYR A 552 7.06 -4.07 -28.57
C TYR A 552 5.55 -3.86 -28.47
N GLU A 553 4.86 -4.22 -29.56
CA GLU A 553 3.42 -4.20 -29.66
C GLU A 553 2.90 -5.25 -28.66
N ARG A 554 2.45 -4.79 -27.50
CA ARG A 554 1.51 -5.58 -26.70
C ARG A 554 0.34 -5.86 -27.65
N SER A 555 0.11 -7.13 -27.98
CA SER A 555 -1.10 -7.56 -28.66
C SER A 555 -2.28 -7.41 -27.70
N SER A 556 -2.70 -6.17 -27.47
CA SER A 556 -4.10 -5.90 -27.16
C SER A 556 -4.84 -5.97 -28.49
N ALA A 557 -5.91 -6.75 -28.55
CA ALA A 557 -6.74 -6.89 -29.75
C ALA A 557 -7.08 -5.50 -30.33
N SER A 558 -6.41 -5.13 -31.41
CA SER A 558 -6.63 -3.85 -32.07
C SER A 558 -7.89 -3.96 -32.91
N PHE A 559 -8.98 -3.33 -32.45
CA PHE A 559 -10.17 -3.10 -33.25
C PHE A 559 -9.77 -2.33 -34.53
N PRO A 560 -9.99 -2.88 -35.74
CA PRO A 560 -9.64 -2.16 -36.96
C PRO A 560 -10.60 -0.97 -37.14
N TRP A 561 -10.04 0.23 -37.21
CA TRP A 561 -10.72 1.52 -37.44
C TRP A 561 -11.69 1.57 -38.64
N TYR A 562 -11.67 0.55 -39.50
CA TYR A 562 -12.64 0.38 -40.59
C TYR A 562 -14.05 -0.02 -40.10
N THR A 563 -14.23 -0.46 -38.85
CA THR A 563 -15.56 -0.72 -38.26
C THR A 563 -16.38 0.56 -38.04
N LEU A 564 -15.73 1.73 -37.88
CA LEU A 564 -16.39 3.04 -37.85
C LEU A 564 -17.05 3.43 -39.19
N LEU A 565 -16.68 2.80 -40.31
CA LEU A 565 -17.31 3.03 -41.61
C LEU A 565 -18.62 2.24 -41.82
N LEU A 566 -18.97 1.33 -40.89
CA LEU A 566 -20.21 0.54 -40.95
C LEU A 566 -21.36 1.12 -40.12
N LEU A 567 -21.10 2.11 -39.26
CA LEU A 567 -22.13 2.81 -38.46
C LEU A 567 -23.23 3.53 -39.28
N PRO A 568 -23.04 3.99 -40.54
CA PRO A 568 -24.14 4.55 -41.33
C PRO A 568 -25.11 3.47 -41.87
N LEU A 569 -24.72 2.19 -41.87
CA LEU A 569 -25.53 1.11 -42.45
C LEU A 569 -26.49 0.47 -41.42
N VAL A 570 -26.20 0.59 -40.12
CA VAL A 570 -27.12 0.18 -39.05
C VAL A 570 -28.26 1.22 -38.88
N GLY A 571 -28.03 2.48 -39.23
CA GLY A 571 -29.04 3.54 -39.26
C GLY A 571 -30.11 3.40 -40.36
N LEU A 572 -29.82 2.68 -41.46
CA LEU A 572 -30.76 2.48 -42.57
C LEU A 572 -31.77 1.35 -42.34
N ARG A 573 -31.57 0.50 -41.32
CA ARG A 573 -32.56 -0.55 -40.96
C ARG A 573 -33.76 0.00 -40.17
N ARG A 574 -33.69 1.25 -39.66
CA ARG A 574 -34.84 1.95 -39.02
C ARG A 574 -35.71 2.76 -40.00
N VAL A 575 -35.39 2.81 -41.30
CA VAL A 575 -36.16 3.60 -42.30
C VAL A 575 -36.98 2.73 -43.27
N PHE A 576 -36.74 1.42 -43.38
CA PHE A 576 -37.55 0.53 -44.22
C PHE A 576 -38.13 -0.63 -43.42
N ARG A 577 -39.44 -0.52 -43.11
CA ARG A 577 -40.31 -1.64 -42.71
C ARG A 577 -40.57 -2.55 -43.90
N PHE A 578 -40.38 -3.85 -43.72
CA PHE A 578 -41.30 -4.89 -44.18
C PHE A 578 -41.48 -5.91 -43.07
#